data_AF-A0A6L9HAK8-F1
#
_entry.id   AF-A0A6L9HAK8-F1
#
_cell.length_a   1.000
_cell.length_b   1.000
_cell.length_c   1.000
_cell.angle_alpha   90.00
_cell.angle_beta   90.00
_cell.angle_gamma   90.00
#
_symmetry.space_group_name_H-M   'P 1'
#
loop_
_entity.id
_entity.type
_entity.pdbx_description
1 polymer ?
#
loop_
_entity_poly.entity_id
_entity_poly.type
_entity_poly.pdbx_seq_one_letter_code
_entity_poly.pdbx_strand_id
1 'polypeptide(L)'
;MEKDFYGQGKAVYPVERINLATGKSFEDGEHILYVNGEYRGESDIGKLMHDFNCTQAADMNFELMAERTRYLKENPKGVQEMCKMMEDMRKESLKEVAKRMLEDGMLTLEKIAEYAGLPLDEVKKLKAERTA
;
A
#
# COMPACT_ATOMS: atom_id res chain seq x y z
N MET A 1 8.08 1.34 0.37
CA MET A 1 8.69 2.04 1.50
C MET A 1 8.69 3.50 1.16
N GLU A 2 8.10 4.36 2.00
CA GLU A 2 8.14 5.79 1.77
C GLU A 2 9.58 6.28 1.92
N LYS A 3 10.05 7.03 0.91
CA LYS A 3 11.43 7.50 0.82
C LYS A 3 11.57 8.90 1.38
N ASP A 4 12.81 9.33 1.57
CA ASP A 4 13.08 10.76 1.75
C ASP A 4 12.78 11.51 0.45
N PHE A 5 11.57 12.08 0.38
CA PHE A 5 11.11 12.83 -0.80
C PHE A 5 12.02 14.01 -1.16
N TYR A 6 12.59 14.68 -0.16
CA TYR A 6 13.43 15.87 -0.37
C TYR A 6 14.94 15.55 -0.37
N GLY A 7 15.34 14.36 0.06
CA GLY A 7 16.74 13.91 0.09
C GLY A 7 17.63 14.71 1.04
N GLN A 8 17.07 15.31 2.09
CA GLN A 8 17.82 16.17 3.03
C GLN A 8 18.06 15.50 4.40
N GLY A 9 17.66 14.25 4.58
CA GLY A 9 17.90 13.48 5.80
C GLY A 9 17.15 13.98 7.04
N LYS A 10 16.15 14.86 6.89
CA LYS A 10 15.30 15.29 8.01
C LYS A 10 14.20 14.28 8.25
N ALA A 11 13.77 14.15 9.51
CA ALA A 11 12.68 13.25 9.88
C ALA A 11 11.31 13.75 9.42
N VAL A 12 11.09 15.07 9.49
CA VAL A 12 9.84 15.73 9.06
C VAL A 12 10.18 17.01 8.30
N TYR A 13 9.39 17.28 7.26
CA TYR A 13 9.42 18.49 6.48
C TYR A 13 8.09 19.23 6.63
N PRO A 14 8.06 20.31 7.43
CA PRO A 14 6.92 21.21 7.45
C PRO A 14 6.82 21.96 6.12
N VAL A 15 5.63 21.93 5.52
CA VAL A 15 5.31 22.60 4.26
C VAL A 15 4.07 23.44 4.46
N GLU A 16 4.14 24.69 4.01
CA GLU A 16 3.06 25.67 4.10
C GLU A 16 2.57 26.02 2.70
N ARG A 17 1.26 26.31 2.58
CA ARG A 17 0.68 26.84 1.35
C ARG A 17 0.94 28.34 1.26
N ILE A 18 1.44 28.78 0.11
CA ILE A 18 1.76 30.19 -0.14
C ILE A 18 0.91 30.68 -1.31
N ASN A 19 0.30 31.86 -1.16
CA ASN A 19 -0.30 32.58 -2.26
C ASN A 19 0.81 33.15 -3.14
N LEU A 20 0.96 32.61 -4.36
CA LEU A 20 2.04 32.99 -5.27
C LEU A 20 1.95 34.43 -5.78
N ALA A 21 0.75 35.04 -5.80
CA ALA A 21 0.58 36.42 -6.23
C ALA A 21 1.03 37.42 -5.15
N THR A 22 0.83 37.08 -3.88
CA THR A 22 1.15 37.97 -2.75
C THR A 22 2.44 37.59 -2.02
N GLY A 23 2.97 36.38 -2.26
CA GLY A 23 4.11 35.80 -1.54
C GLY A 23 3.82 35.49 -0.07
N LYS A 24 2.57 35.59 0.38
CA LYS A 24 2.16 35.40 1.78
C LYS A 24 1.61 33.99 2.00
N SER A 25 1.67 33.52 3.25
CA SER A 25 0.96 32.30 3.66
C SER A 25 -0.52 32.40 3.31
N PHE A 26 -1.13 31.27 2.97
CA PHE A 26 -2.55 31.19 2.70
C PHE A 26 -3.41 31.30 3.98
N GLU A 27 -2.83 31.02 5.15
CA GLU A 27 -3.45 31.18 6.47
C GLU A 27 -4.82 30.48 6.64
N ASP A 28 -5.00 29.32 6.00
CA ASP A 28 -6.20 28.48 6.12
C ASP A 28 -6.22 27.60 7.38
N GLY A 29 -5.13 27.61 8.16
CA GLY A 29 -4.95 26.77 9.33
C GLY A 29 -4.57 25.32 8.99
N GLU A 30 -4.37 24.98 7.72
CA GLU A 30 -3.88 23.67 7.30
C GLU A 30 -2.35 23.66 7.25
N HIS A 31 -1.74 22.80 8.06
CA HIS A 31 -0.30 22.58 8.08
C HIS A 31 0.02 21.20 7.49
N ILE A 32 0.98 21.12 6.57
CA ILE A 32 1.35 19.87 5.91
C ILE A 32 2.68 19.40 6.48
N LEU A 33 2.72 18.17 6.99
CA LEU A 33 3.94 17.52 7.46
C LEU A 33 4.26 16.35 6.54
N TYR A 34 5.35 16.46 5.78
CA TYR A 34 5.91 15.33 5.05
C TYR A 34 6.84 14.55 5.97
N VAL A 35 6.52 13.27 6.19
CA VAL A 35 7.31 12.39 7.05
C VAL A 35 8.27 11.57 6.19
N ASN A 36 9.52 11.49 6.62
CA ASN A 36 10.55 10.71 5.94
C ASN A 36 10.58 9.26 6.46
N GLY A 37 10.01 8.33 5.70
CA GLY A 37 9.99 6.89 6.01
C GLY A 37 11.37 6.20 6.02
N GLU A 38 12.37 6.81 5.37
CA GLU A 38 13.76 6.33 5.32
C GLU A 38 14.62 6.86 6.46
N TYR A 39 14.10 7.74 7.31
CA TYR A 39 14.85 8.28 8.43
C TYR A 39 15.23 7.18 9.43
N ARG A 40 16.48 7.20 9.92
CA ARG A 40 17.07 6.19 10.82
C ARG A 40 17.76 6.80 12.05
N GLY A 41 17.39 8.01 12.45
CA GLY A 41 17.97 8.63 13.65
C GLY A 41 17.40 8.07 14.97
N GLU A 42 18.03 8.42 16.08
CA GLU A 42 17.70 7.88 17.42
C GLU A 42 16.49 8.55 18.11
N SER A 43 15.94 9.60 17.51
CA SER A 43 14.72 10.28 18.01
C SER A 43 13.49 9.36 17.99
N ASP A 44 12.44 9.70 18.72
CA ASP A 44 11.21 8.89 18.76
C ASP A 44 10.58 8.66 17.38
N ILE A 45 10.63 9.65 16.48
CA ILE A 45 10.18 9.46 15.10
C ILE A 45 11.07 8.49 14.33
N GLY A 46 12.37 8.44 14.61
CA GLY A 46 13.28 7.49 13.99
C GLY A 46 13.09 6.07 14.51
N LYS A 47 12.80 5.90 15.81
CA LYS A 47 12.32 4.62 16.36
C LYS A 47 11.00 4.19 15.72
N LEU A 48 10.12 5.14 15.45
CA LEU A 48 8.83 4.85 14.81
C LEU A 48 9.06 4.40 13.36
N MET A 49 9.92 5.11 12.62
CA MET A 49 10.30 4.72 11.26
C MET A 49 11.05 3.39 11.23
N HIS A 50 11.85 3.08 12.25
CA HIS A 50 12.43 1.74 12.42
C HIS A 50 11.31 0.69 12.49
N ASP A 51 10.33 0.88 13.37
CA ASP A 51 9.26 -0.09 13.59
C ASP A 51 8.37 -0.30 12.36
N PHE A 52 8.07 0.77 11.61
CA PHE A 52 7.37 0.65 10.32
C PHE A 52 8.12 -0.20 9.29
N ASN A 53 9.45 -0.27 9.40
CA ASN A 53 10.30 -1.07 8.52
C ASN A 53 10.68 -2.42 9.14
N CYS A 54 10.37 -2.64 10.41
CA CYS A 54 10.71 -3.84 11.12
C CYS A 54 9.72 -4.96 10.80
N THR A 55 10.24 -6.16 10.56
CA THR A 55 9.40 -7.33 10.27
C THR A 55 9.17 -8.20 11.49
N GLN A 56 10.04 -8.13 12.51
CA GLN A 56 9.96 -8.95 13.70
C GLN A 56 9.42 -8.13 14.86
N ALA A 57 8.37 -8.61 15.51
CA ALA A 57 7.77 -7.90 16.64
C ALA A 57 8.74 -7.74 17.83
N ALA A 58 9.70 -8.67 18.00
CA ALA A 58 10.69 -8.62 19.07
C ALA A 58 11.71 -7.48 18.93
N ASP A 59 11.93 -7.00 17.70
CA ASP A 59 12.91 -5.96 17.40
C ASP A 59 12.27 -4.56 17.38
N MET A 60 10.95 -4.44 17.60
CA MET A 60 10.23 -3.16 17.58
C MET A 60 10.41 -2.38 18.89
N ASN A 61 10.50 -1.05 18.80
CA ASN A 61 10.67 -0.14 19.92
C ASN A 61 9.34 0.17 20.64
N PHE A 62 8.25 0.28 19.89
CA PHE A 62 6.93 0.65 20.40
C PHE A 62 6.07 -0.59 20.62
N GLU A 63 5.65 -0.80 21.87
CA GLU A 63 4.85 -1.95 22.28
C GLU A 63 3.56 -2.10 21.46
N LEU A 64 2.86 -1.00 21.20
CA LEU A 64 1.64 -1.00 20.37
C LEU A 64 1.88 -1.59 18.96
N MET A 65 3.00 -1.23 18.34
CA MET A 65 3.38 -1.74 17.02
C MET A 65 3.81 -3.21 17.10
N ALA A 66 4.58 -3.54 18.13
CA ALA A 66 5.06 -4.90 18.39
C ALA A 66 3.90 -5.88 18.60
N GLU A 67 2.94 -5.53 19.46
CA GLU A 67 1.77 -6.36 19.75
C GLU A 67 0.91 -6.59 18.51
N ARG A 68 0.64 -5.52 17.73
CA ARG A 68 -0.15 -5.66 16.51
C ARG A 68 0.56 -6.53 15.48
N THR A 69 1.87 -6.37 15.32
CA THR A 69 2.68 -7.19 14.42
C THR A 69 2.68 -8.64 14.85
N ARG A 70 2.87 -8.90 16.15
CA ARG A 70 2.83 -10.24 16.74
C ARG A 70 1.47 -10.90 16.50
N TYR A 71 0.38 -10.18 16.71
CA TYR A 71 -0.96 -10.69 16.43
C TYR A 71 -1.09 -11.10 14.96
N LEU A 72 -0.72 -10.23 14.02
CA LEU A 72 -0.90 -10.51 12.59
C LEU A 72 0.02 -11.62 12.05
N LYS A 73 1.19 -11.84 12.67
CA LYS A 73 2.21 -12.79 12.17
C LYS A 73 2.28 -14.11 12.94
N GLU A 74 1.89 -14.13 14.21
CA GLU A 74 2.11 -15.29 15.09
C GLU A 74 0.81 -15.81 15.72
N ASN A 75 -0.22 -14.97 15.89
CA ASN A 75 -1.50 -15.42 16.42
C ASN A 75 -2.28 -16.19 15.33
N PRO A 76 -2.83 -17.38 15.59
CA PRO A 76 -3.56 -18.16 14.59
C PRO A 76 -4.70 -17.39 13.89
N LYS A 77 -5.43 -16.54 14.61
CA LYS A 77 -6.50 -15.72 14.02
C LYS A 77 -5.95 -14.61 13.14
N GLY A 78 -4.93 -13.89 13.61
CA GLY A 78 -4.29 -12.84 12.83
C GLY A 78 -3.61 -13.38 11.57
N VAL A 79 -2.95 -14.54 11.66
CA VAL A 79 -2.38 -15.25 10.51
C VAL A 79 -3.48 -15.63 9.51
N GLN A 80 -4.61 -16.16 9.97
CA GLN A 80 -5.73 -16.48 9.09
C GLN A 80 -6.27 -15.25 8.36
N GLU A 81 -6.41 -14.11 9.05
CA GLU A 81 -6.79 -12.83 8.44
C GLU A 81 -5.81 -12.41 7.34
N MET A 82 -4.51 -12.47 7.62
CA MET A 82 -3.47 -12.13 6.66
C MET A 82 -3.44 -13.08 5.46
N CYS A 83 -3.59 -14.39 5.68
CA CYS A 83 -3.69 -15.38 4.61
C CYS A 83 -4.86 -15.07 3.68
N LYS A 84 -6.03 -14.75 4.23
CA LYS A 84 -7.20 -14.38 3.43
C LYS A 84 -6.95 -13.13 2.59
N MET A 85 -6.35 -12.09 3.19
CA MET A 85 -5.98 -10.87 2.45
C MET A 85 -5.02 -11.17 1.29
N MET A 86 -4.03 -12.04 1.51
CA MET A 86 -3.09 -12.46 0.47
C MET A 86 -3.77 -13.23 -0.66
N GLU A 87 -4.73 -14.11 -0.33
CA GLU A 87 -5.53 -14.82 -1.32
C GLU A 87 -6.40 -13.88 -2.15
N ASP A 88 -7.01 -12.87 -1.52
CA ASP A 88 -7.84 -11.90 -2.20
C ASP A 88 -6.99 -10.98 -3.10
N MET A 89 -5.82 -10.53 -2.63
CA MET A 89 -4.84 -9.81 -3.47
C MET A 89 -4.42 -10.63 -4.69
N ARG A 90 -4.18 -11.95 -4.51
CA ARG A 90 -3.87 -12.86 -5.62
C ARG A 90 -5.03 -12.91 -6.60
N LYS A 91 -6.27 -13.09 -6.14
CA LYS A 91 -7.45 -13.11 -7.02
C LYS A 91 -7.58 -11.81 -7.82
N GLU A 92 -7.44 -10.66 -7.17
CA GLU A 92 -7.50 -9.37 -7.86
C GLU A 92 -6.40 -9.23 -8.91
N SER A 93 -5.17 -9.66 -8.62
CA SER A 93 -4.08 -9.65 -9.62
C SER A 93 -4.40 -10.51 -10.85
N LEU A 94 -5.02 -11.67 -10.68
CA LEU A 94 -5.43 -12.53 -11.78
C LEU A 94 -6.56 -11.87 -12.61
N LYS A 95 -7.52 -11.21 -11.94
CA LYS A 95 -8.58 -10.44 -12.61
C LYS A 95 -8.00 -9.29 -13.43
N GLU A 96 -7.03 -8.56 -12.92
CA GLU A 96 -6.36 -7.48 -13.65
C GLU A 96 -5.63 -7.98 -14.91
N VAL A 97 -4.98 -9.14 -14.84
CA VAL A 97 -4.38 -9.78 -16.02
C VAL A 97 -5.47 -10.13 -17.05
N ALA A 98 -6.58 -10.74 -16.62
CA ALA A 98 -7.68 -11.07 -17.52
C ALA A 98 -8.32 -9.83 -18.15
N LYS A 99 -8.50 -8.74 -17.40
CA LYS A 99 -9.01 -7.46 -17.93
C LYS A 99 -8.12 -6.92 -19.05
N ARG A 100 -6.80 -6.89 -18.86
CA ARG A 100 -5.84 -6.46 -19.90
C ARG A 100 -5.90 -7.33 -21.15
N MET A 101 -6.05 -8.65 -21.00
CA MET A 101 -6.19 -9.56 -22.15
C MET A 101 -7.53 -9.37 -22.87
N LEU A 102 -8.61 -9.08 -22.13
CA LEU A 102 -9.91 -8.76 -22.72
C LEU A 102 -9.86 -7.42 -23.49
N GLU A 103 -9.12 -6.43 -23.00
CA GLU A 103 -8.87 -5.15 -23.67
C GLU A 103 -8.10 -5.33 -24.99
N ASP A 104 -7.06 -6.17 -24.98
CA ASP A 104 -6.28 -6.48 -26.19
C ASP A 104 -7.13 -7.17 -27.28
N GLY A 105 -8.12 -7.99 -26.89
CA GLY A 105 -9.11 -8.55 -27.80
C GLY A 105 -8.61 -9.65 -28.75
N MET A 106 -7.33 -10.04 -28.65
CA MET A 106 -6.69 -11.04 -29.52
C MET A 106 -7.00 -12.49 -29.11
N LEU A 107 -7.45 -12.71 -27.88
CA LEU A 107 -7.65 -14.03 -27.29
C LEU A 107 -9.14 -14.35 -27.10
N THR A 108 -9.48 -15.64 -27.22
CA THR A 108 -10.82 -16.13 -26.86
C THR A 108 -10.99 -16.18 -25.34
N LEU A 109 -12.23 -16.21 -24.85
CA LEU A 109 -12.49 -16.21 -23.40
C LEU A 109 -11.90 -17.46 -22.71
N GLU A 110 -11.87 -18.59 -23.41
CA GLU A 110 -11.29 -19.85 -22.96
C GLU A 110 -9.77 -19.72 -22.77
N LYS A 111 -9.07 -19.12 -23.74
CA LYS A 111 -7.62 -18.88 -23.64
C LYS A 111 -7.29 -17.87 -22.54
N ILE A 112 -8.11 -16.85 -22.35
CA ILE A 112 -7.93 -15.87 -21.27
C ILE A 112 -8.11 -16.55 -19.90
N ALA A 113 -9.13 -17.40 -19.75
CA ALA A 113 -9.35 -18.17 -18.52
C ALA A 113 -8.16 -19.09 -18.20
N GLU A 114 -7.63 -19.78 -19.21
CA GLU A 114 -6.44 -20.63 -19.09
C GLU A 114 -5.20 -19.82 -18.66
N TYR A 115 -4.89 -18.73 -19.36
CA TYR A 115 -3.68 -17.95 -19.10
C TYR A 115 -3.74 -17.13 -17.81
N ALA A 116 -4.91 -16.58 -17.46
CA ALA A 116 -5.09 -15.87 -16.20
C ALA A 116 -5.32 -16.81 -15.01
N GLY A 117 -5.47 -18.12 -15.23
CA GLY A 117 -5.77 -19.09 -14.18
C GLY A 117 -7.09 -18.81 -13.46
N LEU A 118 -8.09 -18.27 -14.19
CA LEU A 118 -9.42 -17.94 -13.69
C LEU A 118 -10.47 -18.89 -14.26
N PRO A 119 -11.57 -19.18 -13.53
CA PRO A 119 -12.71 -19.87 -14.10
C PRO A 119 -13.29 -19.10 -15.29
N LEU A 120 -13.71 -19.81 -16.34
CA LEU A 120 -14.30 -19.21 -17.53
C LEU A 120 -15.51 -18.31 -17.21
N ASP A 121 -16.31 -18.68 -16.22
CA ASP A 121 -17.47 -17.89 -15.79
C ASP A 121 -17.09 -16.56 -15.14
N GLU A 122 -15.95 -16.50 -14.44
CA GLU A 122 -15.41 -15.25 -13.91
C GLU A 122 -14.93 -14.34 -15.04
N VAL A 123 -14.28 -14.88 -16.07
CA VAL A 123 -13.87 -14.11 -17.26
C VAL A 123 -15.08 -13.56 -18.01
N LYS A 124 -16.17 -14.34 -18.12
CA LYS A 124 -17.44 -13.88 -18.72
C LYS A 124 -18.06 -12.73 -17.92
N LYS A 125 -18.06 -12.80 -16.59
CA LYS A 125 -18.54 -11.71 -15.72
C LYS A 125 -17.72 -10.44 -15.93
N LEU A 126 -16.38 -10.54 -15.91
CA LEU A 126 -15.48 -9.40 -16.15
C LEU A 126 -15.73 -8.74 -17.51
N LYS A 127 -16.00 -9.54 -18.55
CA LYS A 127 -16.37 -9.01 -19.87
C LYS A 127 -17.72 -8.28 -19.84
N ALA A 128 -18.71 -8.83 -19.14
CA ALA A 128 -20.04 -8.24 -19.03
C ALA A 128 -20.02 -6.91 -18.28
N GLU A 129 -19.28 -6.82 -17.16
CA GLU A 129 -19.06 -5.61 -16.37
C GLU A 129 -18.41 -4.48 -17.19
N ARG A 130 -17.57 -4.82 -18.18
CA ARG A 130 -16.96 -3.84 -19.09
C ARG A 130 -17.93 -3.31 -20.15
N THR A 131 -18.88 -4.13 -20.58
CA THR A 131 -19.86 -3.76 -21.63
C THR A 131 -21.12 -3.10 -21.10
N ALA A 132 -21.28 -3.03 -19.77
CA ALA A 132 -22.33 -2.30 -19.08
C ALA A 132 -21.96 -0.83 -18.89
#